data_AF-A0A7G8ERK9-F1
#
_entry.id   AF-A0A7G8ERK9-F1
#
_cell.length_a   1.000
_cell.length_b   1.000
_cell.length_c   1.000
_cell.angle_alpha   90.00
_cell.angle_beta   90.00
_cell.angle_gamma   90.00
#
_symmetry.space_group_name_H-M   'P 1'
#
loop_
_entity.id
_entity.type
_entity.pdbx_description
1 polymer ?
#
loop_
_entity_poly.entity_id
_entity_poly.type
_entity_poly.pdbx_seq_one_letter_code
_entity_poly.pdbx_strand_id
1 'polypeptide(L)'
;MVASPSLFPLAGQAGPEAFRNWPYLTQPVLLASRSRQVCLTCRFFRHQAAADAIPLLTCQLHRGLIAHGEHLTRRCQGWSDGLHGQRA
;
A
#
# COMPACT_ATOMS: atom_id res chain seq x y z
N MET A 1 -37.81 -22.62 2.94
CA MET A 1 -37.38 -21.23 2.71
C MET A 1 -36.63 -20.76 3.94
N VAL A 2 -35.29 -20.77 3.93
CA VAL A 2 -34.47 -19.82 4.69
C VAL A 2 -33.14 -19.68 3.95
N ALA A 3 -33.03 -18.68 3.08
CA ALA A 3 -31.72 -18.18 2.70
C ALA A 3 -31.31 -17.22 3.82
N SER A 4 -30.50 -17.69 4.76
CA SER A 4 -29.87 -16.80 5.74
C SER A 4 -28.90 -15.89 5.01
N PRO A 5 -29.08 -14.55 5.01
CA PRO A 5 -28.02 -13.67 4.63
C PRO A 5 -27.04 -13.63 5.80
N SER A 6 -25.97 -14.42 5.73
CA SER A 6 -24.80 -14.23 6.59
C SER A 6 -24.16 -12.89 6.22
N LEU A 7 -24.74 -11.81 6.72
CA LEU A 7 -24.16 -10.48 6.73
C LEU A 7 -23.14 -10.43 7.87
N PHE A 8 -22.05 -11.18 7.73
CA PHE A 8 -20.87 -10.93 8.52
C PHE A 8 -20.10 -9.81 7.83
N PRO A 9 -20.03 -8.58 8.39
CA PRO A 9 -18.97 -7.68 8.00
C PRO A 9 -17.68 -8.30 8.54
N LEU A 10 -16.96 -9.01 7.67
CA LEU A 10 -15.60 -9.47 7.95
C LEU A 10 -14.74 -8.24 8.20
N ALA A 11 -14.52 -7.97 9.49
CA ALA A 11 -13.57 -6.98 9.97
C ALA A 11 -12.25 -7.11 9.21
N GLY A 12 -11.85 -6.05 8.50
CA GLY A 12 -10.54 -5.94 7.86
C GLY A 12 -10.53 -5.92 6.33
N GLN A 13 -11.67 -6.08 5.66
CA GLN A 13 -11.73 -5.88 4.21
C GLN A 13 -12.10 -4.43 3.93
N ALA A 14 -11.11 -3.54 4.00
CA ALA A 14 -11.16 -2.35 3.16
C ALA A 14 -11.32 -2.87 1.73
N GLY A 15 -12.54 -2.80 1.19
CA GLY A 15 -12.83 -3.32 -0.15
C GLY A 15 -11.84 -2.75 -1.17
N PRO A 16 -11.65 -3.39 -2.33
CA PRO A 16 -10.70 -2.94 -3.34
C PRO A 16 -10.89 -1.46 -3.74
N GLU A 17 -12.11 -0.94 -3.57
CA GLU A 17 -12.52 0.44 -3.81
C GLU A 17 -12.04 1.45 -2.75
N ALA A 18 -11.79 1.01 -1.51
CA ALA A 18 -11.45 1.90 -0.40
C ALA A 18 -10.14 2.67 -0.62
N PHE A 19 -9.24 2.09 -1.41
CA PHE A 19 -7.95 2.68 -1.75
C PHE A 19 -8.01 3.53 -3.03
N ARG A 20 -9.03 3.36 -3.87
CA ARG A 20 -9.15 4.07 -5.15
C ARG A 20 -9.29 5.57 -4.96
N ASN A 21 -9.87 5.99 -3.84
CA ASN A 21 -10.09 7.39 -3.49
C ASN A 21 -8.86 8.04 -2.82
N TRP A 22 -7.76 7.30 -2.61
CA TRP A 22 -6.56 7.86 -2.03
C TRP A 22 -5.82 8.73 -3.05
N PRO A 23 -5.22 9.85 -2.61
CA PRO A 23 -4.43 10.68 -3.50
C PRO A 23 -3.14 9.96 -3.93
N TYR A 24 -2.69 10.22 -5.16
CA TYR A 24 -1.34 9.83 -5.57
C TYR A 24 -0.31 10.64 -4.80
N LEU A 25 0.71 9.96 -4.27
CA LEU A 25 1.82 10.57 -3.59
C LEU A 25 2.74 11.28 -4.59
N THR A 26 3.21 12.47 -4.23
CA THR A 26 4.04 13.33 -5.07
C THR A 26 5.40 13.62 -4.42
N GLN A 27 6.25 14.41 -5.08
CA GLN A 27 7.63 14.71 -4.71
C GLN A 27 7.92 15.15 -3.25
N PRO A 28 7.04 15.79 -2.44
CA PRO A 28 7.39 16.03 -1.03
C PRO A 28 7.30 14.76 -0.17
N VAL A 29 6.51 13.77 -0.58
CA VAL A 29 6.31 12.51 0.17
C VAL A 29 7.18 11.38 -0.39
N LEU A 30 7.25 11.26 -1.72
CA LEU A 30 8.08 10.28 -2.42
C LEU A 30 9.41 10.90 -2.83
N LEU A 31 10.43 10.63 -2.02
CA LEU A 31 11.80 11.08 -2.24
C LEU A 31 12.53 10.11 -3.17
N ALA A 32 13.37 10.64 -4.05
CA ALA A 32 14.21 9.82 -4.92
C ALA A 32 15.16 8.91 -4.10
N SER A 33 15.35 7.70 -4.59
CA SER A 33 16.26 6.72 -4.01
C SER A 33 17.18 6.15 -5.08
N ARG A 34 18.46 5.95 -4.74
CA ARG A 34 19.47 5.39 -5.64
C ARG A 34 19.99 4.03 -5.18
N SER A 35 19.33 3.44 -4.18
CA SER A 35 19.70 2.18 -3.54
C SER A 35 18.49 1.25 -3.51
N ARG A 36 18.60 0.10 -2.82
CA ARG A 36 17.46 -0.82 -2.57
C ARG A 36 16.41 -0.26 -1.60
N GLN A 37 16.61 0.96 -1.13
CA GLN A 37 15.76 1.67 -0.19
C GLN A 37 14.60 2.33 -0.92
N VAL A 38 13.63 1.53 -1.36
CA VAL A 38 12.53 1.97 -2.23
C VAL A 38 11.19 1.61 -1.60
N CYS A 39 10.11 2.23 -2.08
CA CYS A 39 8.77 2.00 -1.54
C CYS A 39 8.37 0.52 -1.63
N LEU A 40 8.80 -0.23 -2.66
CA LEU A 40 8.56 -1.68 -2.73
C LEU A 40 9.05 -2.45 -1.50
N THR A 41 10.16 -2.00 -0.90
CA THR A 41 10.77 -2.62 0.30
C THR A 41 10.34 -1.95 1.60
N CYS A 42 9.43 -0.97 1.54
CA CYS A 42 8.86 -0.32 2.72
C CYS A 42 7.91 -1.26 3.47
N ARG A 43 7.97 -1.30 4.80
CA ARG A 43 7.02 -2.06 5.64
C ARG A 43 5.55 -1.66 5.41
N PHE A 44 5.30 -0.41 5.04
CA PHE A 44 3.96 0.15 4.81
C PHE A 44 3.44 -0.02 3.39
N PHE A 45 4.25 -0.59 2.49
CA PHE A 45 3.82 -0.83 1.12
C PHE A 45 2.82 -1.97 1.04
N ARG A 46 1.75 -1.79 0.27
CA ARG A 46 0.79 -2.85 -0.02
C ARG A 46 0.39 -2.83 -1.49
N HIS A 47 0.32 -4.01 -2.06
CA HIS A 47 -0.20 -4.27 -3.40
C HIS A 47 -1.66 -4.71 -3.27
N GLN A 48 -2.58 -3.80 -3.58
CA GLN A 48 -4.01 -4.05 -3.47
C GLN A 48 -4.53 -4.55 -4.81
N ALA A 49 -5.20 -5.71 -4.79
CA ALA A 49 -5.94 -6.17 -5.95
C ALA A 49 -7.09 -5.19 -6.21
N ALA A 50 -7.14 -4.61 -7.41
CA ALA A 50 -8.30 -3.84 -7.86
C ALA A 50 -9.22 -4.74 -8.68
N ALA A 51 -10.52 -4.48 -8.64
CA ALA A 51 -11.51 -5.22 -9.42
C ALA A 51 -11.30 -5.06 -10.94
N ASP A 52 -10.74 -3.93 -11.39
CA ASP A 52 -10.46 -3.59 -12.79
C ASP A 52 -9.09 -4.09 -13.31
N ALA A 53 -8.59 -5.19 -12.78
CA ALA A 53 -7.36 -5.90 -13.18
C ALA A 53 -6.01 -5.18 -12.96
N ILE A 54 -5.94 -3.85 -12.89
CA ILE A 54 -4.68 -3.13 -12.60
C ILE A 54 -4.51 -2.98 -11.09
N PRO A 55 -3.50 -3.60 -10.47
CA PRO A 55 -3.32 -3.52 -9.02
C PRO A 55 -2.90 -2.12 -8.58
N LEU A 56 -3.48 -1.67 -7.47
CA LEU A 56 -3.13 -0.39 -6.86
C LEU A 56 -1.94 -0.58 -5.91
N LEU A 57 -0.91 0.23 -6.12
CA LEU A 57 0.26 0.28 -5.25
C LEU A 57 0.02 1.35 -4.20
N THR A 58 0.14 1.01 -2.93
CA THR A 58 -0.28 1.90 -1.84
C THR A 58 0.77 2.02 -0.76
N CYS A 59 0.82 3.16 -0.08
CA CYS A 59 1.53 3.33 1.18
C CYS A 59 0.52 3.54 2.31
N GLN A 60 0.47 2.60 3.25
CA GLN A 60 -0.49 2.63 4.37
C GLN A 60 -0.20 3.75 5.37
N LEU A 61 1.06 4.15 5.53
CA LEU A 61 1.44 5.26 6.41
C LEU A 61 0.85 6.59 5.93
N HIS A 62 0.97 6.87 4.63
CA HIS A 62 0.51 8.13 4.04
C HIS A 62 -0.90 8.05 3.49
N ARG A 63 -1.56 6.88 3.58
CA ARG A 63 -2.89 6.62 2.99
C ARG A 63 -2.97 7.13 1.54
N GLY A 64 -1.95 6.80 0.74
CA GLY A 64 -1.77 7.32 -0.61
C GLY A 64 -1.43 6.23 -1.63
N LEU A 65 -1.76 6.51 -2.89
CA LEU A 65 -1.40 5.68 -4.04
C LEU A 65 0.02 6.02 -4.51
N ILE A 66 0.75 5.03 -4.99
CA ILE A 66 2.06 5.19 -5.61
C ILE A 66 1.89 4.88 -7.09
N ALA A 67 2.35 5.77 -7.96
CA ALA A 67 2.31 5.51 -9.39
C ALA A 67 3.18 4.28 -9.75
N HIS A 68 2.80 3.57 -10.81
CA HIS A 68 3.62 2.47 -11.32
C HIS A 68 5.02 2.98 -11.70
N GLY A 69 6.05 2.18 -11.39
CA GLY A 69 7.46 2.56 -11.56
C GLY A 69 8.06 3.35 -10.39
N GLU A 70 7.33 4.31 -9.81
CA GLU A 70 7.84 5.18 -8.74
C GLU A 70 8.20 4.41 -7.46
N HIS A 71 7.50 3.29 -7.19
CA HIS A 71 7.81 2.41 -6.07
C HIS A 71 9.16 1.67 -6.17
N LEU A 72 9.80 1.68 -7.35
CA LEU A 72 11.10 1.05 -7.62
C LEU A 72 12.26 2.05 -7.59
N THR A 73 11.98 3.35 -7.63
CA THR A 73 12.99 4.42 -7.71
C THR A 73 12.85 5.46 -6.61
N ARG A 74 11.76 5.43 -5.83
CA ARG A 74 11.47 6.37 -4.75
C ARG A 74 11.12 5.66 -3.45
N ARG A 75 11.26 6.38 -2.34
CA ARG A 75 10.87 5.94 -0.99
C ARG A 75 10.01 7.00 -0.31
N CYS A 76 9.09 6.57 0.54
CA CYS A 76 8.40 7.47 1.44
C CYS A 76 9.26 7.80 2.66
N GLN A 77 8.90 8.85 3.40
CA GLN A 77 9.61 9.26 4.61
C GLN A 77 9.54 8.23 5.74
N GLY A 78 8.48 7.41 5.77
CA GLY A 78 8.37 6.29 6.70
C GLY A 78 9.20 5.07 6.32
N TRP A 79 9.95 5.12 5.22
CA TRP A 79 10.90 4.09 4.89
C TRP A 79 12.06 4.16 5.90
N SER A 80 12.07 3.23 6.85
CA SER A 80 13.22 2.92 7.69
C SER A 80 13.83 1.62 7.18
N ASP A 81 15.14 1.64 6.87
CA ASP A 81 15.93 0.40 6.78
C ASP A 81 15.63 -0.36 8.07
N GLY A 82 15.18 -1.60 7.96
CA GLY A 82 14.69 -2.33 9.11
C GLY A 82 15.65 -2.16 10.29
N LEU A 83 15.10 -1.78 11.43
CA LEU A 83 15.42 -2.51 12.65
C LEU A 83 15.69 -3.95 12.21
N HIS A 84 16.92 -4.41 12.36
CA HIS A 84 17.27 -5.83 12.24
C HIS A 84 16.65 -6.60 13.42
N GLY A 85 15.36 -6.35 13.70
CA GLY A 85 14.48 -7.11 14.58
C GLY A 85 14.19 -8.45 13.91
N GLN A 86 15.28 -9.21 13.80
CA GLN A 86 15.31 -10.65 13.84
C GLN A 86 14.23 -11.12 14.81
N ARG A 87 13.45 -12.09 14.34
CA ARG A 87 12.52 -12.86 15.15
C ARG A 87 13.29 -13.34 16.39
N ALA A 88 12.90 -12.88 17.58
CA ALA A 88 13.19 -13.56 18.83
C ALA A 88 12.19 -14.71 18.99
#